data_AF-A0A3B8LIF5-F1
#
_entry.id   AF-A0A3B8LIF5-F1
#
_cell.length_a   1.000
_cell.length_b   1.000
_cell.length_c   1.000
_cell.angle_alpha   90.00
_cell.angle_beta   90.00
_cell.angle_gamma   90.00
#
_symmetry.space_group_name_H-M   'P 1'
#
loop_
_entity.id
_entity.type
_entity.pdbx_description
1 polymer ?
#
loop_
_entity_poly.entity_id
_entity_poly.type
_entity_poly.pdbx_seq_one_letter_code
_entity_poly.pdbx_strand_id
1 'polypeptide(L)'
;MSAFDAVLFDMDGVLVMSQYAHGWAYSQTFAKLGVTFTMEEYLQRGIGLSRPQVIQMVMGEHLSVDTFTHLMEEKVRFVSTYPEEQAVPTVPGAYE
;
A
#
# COMPACT_ATOMS: atom_id res chain seq x y z
N MET A 1 3.65 -29.94 -26.44
CA MET A 1 4.02 -28.53 -26.63
C MET A 1 3.56 -27.80 -25.39
N SER A 2 4.43 -27.04 -24.71
CA SER A 2 3.93 -26.07 -23.73
C SER A 2 3.17 -24.98 -24.48
N ALA A 3 2.11 -24.45 -23.89
CA ALA A 3 1.26 -23.44 -24.51
C ALA A 3 1.93 -22.05 -24.63
N PHE A 4 3.04 -21.83 -23.91
CA PHE A 4 3.76 -20.56 -23.86
C PHE A 4 5.27 -20.79 -23.70
N ASP A 5 6.06 -19.82 -24.17
CA ASP A 5 7.52 -19.80 -24.04
C ASP A 5 7.98 -19.16 -22.70
N ALA A 6 7.17 -18.26 -22.13
CA ALA A 6 7.44 -17.60 -20.85
C ALA A 6 6.15 -17.05 -20.21
N VAL A 7 6.19 -16.83 -18.89
CA VAL A 7 5.15 -16.13 -18.11
C VAL A 7 5.83 -15.03 -17.29
N LEU A 8 5.28 -13.82 -17.32
CA LEU A 8 5.76 -12.67 -16.54
C LEU A 8 4.75 -12.38 -15.43
N PHE A 9 5.20 -12.46 -14.18
CA PHE A 9 4.38 -12.19 -13.02
C PHE A 9 4.65 -10.78 -12.50
N ASP A 10 3.58 -10.03 -12.25
CA ASP A 10 3.65 -8.90 -11.33
C ASP A 10 3.87 -9.42 -9.90
N MET A 11 4.32 -8.57 -8.99
CA MET A 11 4.56 -8.95 -7.60
C MET A 11 3.33 -8.64 -6.73
N ASP A 12 2.91 -7.37 -6.72
CA ASP A 12 1.90 -6.85 -5.81
C ASP A 12 0.50 -7.35 -6.19
N GLY A 13 -0.17 -8.04 -5.26
CA GLY A 13 -1.49 -8.63 -5.50
C GLY A 13 -1.49 -9.88 -6.39
N VAL A 14 -0.32 -10.30 -6.90
CA VAL A 14 -0.18 -11.49 -7.76
C VAL A 14 0.67 -12.57 -7.07
N LEU A 15 1.86 -12.24 -6.60
CA LEU A 15 2.70 -13.15 -5.82
C LEU A 15 2.53 -12.95 -4.32
N VAL A 16 2.33 -11.69 -3.90
CA VAL A 16 2.19 -11.30 -2.49
C VAL A 16 0.93 -10.48 -2.25
N MET A 17 0.31 -10.66 -1.10
CA MET A 17 -0.83 -9.87 -0.64
C MET A 17 -0.36 -8.55 -0.01
N SER A 18 0.35 -7.72 -0.80
CA SER A 18 0.97 -6.47 -0.34
C SER A 18 -0.03 -5.37 0.03
N GLN A 19 -1.32 -5.54 -0.28
CA GLN A 19 -2.37 -4.62 0.18
C GLN A 19 -2.39 -4.46 1.70
N TYR A 20 -2.05 -5.50 2.46
CA TYR A 20 -2.01 -5.41 3.93
C TYR A 20 -0.85 -4.53 4.41
N ALA A 21 0.31 -4.63 3.76
CA ALA A 21 1.45 -3.76 4.04
C ALA A 21 1.11 -2.30 3.72
N HIS A 22 0.44 -2.05 2.59
CA HIS A 22 0.06 -0.70 2.18
C HIS A 22 -1.02 -0.09 3.06
N GLY A 23 -2.07 -0.83 3.40
CA GLY A 23 -3.13 -0.33 4.29
C GLY A 23 -2.61 -0.01 5.68
N TRP A 24 -1.73 -0.87 6.22
CA TRP A 24 -1.06 -0.59 7.49
C TRP A 24 -0.20 0.66 7.40
N ALA A 25 0.63 0.79 6.36
CA ALA A 25 1.50 1.94 6.19
C ALA A 25 0.73 3.27 6.08
N TYR A 26 -0.41 3.29 5.37
CA TYR A 26 -1.26 4.49 5.34
C TYR A 26 -1.86 4.80 6.71
N SER A 27 -2.34 3.78 7.42
CA SER A 27 -2.88 3.95 8.78
C SER A 27 -1.87 4.60 9.71
N GLN A 28 -0.62 4.12 9.72
CA GLN A 28 0.47 4.70 10.51
C GLN A 28 0.83 6.12 10.07
N THR A 29 0.85 6.36 8.75
CA THR A 29 1.19 7.67 8.17
C THR A 29 0.20 8.74 8.63
N PHE A 30 -1.10 8.45 8.58
CA PHE A 30 -2.14 9.41 8.94
C PHE A 30 -2.38 9.54 10.45
N ALA A 31 -2.14 8.46 11.21
CA ALA A 31 -2.28 8.48 12.67
C ALA A 31 -1.42 9.57 13.34
N LYS A 32 -0.24 9.88 12.78
CA LYS A 32 0.63 10.96 13.27
C LYS A 32 0.00 12.36 13.21
N LEU A 33 -0.97 12.53 12.32
CA LEU A 33 -1.74 13.76 12.17
C LEU A 33 -3.10 13.70 12.88
N GLY A 34 -3.35 12.67 13.69
CA GLY A 34 -4.63 12.44 14.36
C GLY A 34 -5.75 11.99 13.43
N VAL A 35 -5.42 11.54 12.21
CA VAL A 35 -6.40 11.07 11.23
C VAL A 35 -6.44 9.55 11.25
N THR A 36 -7.61 8.99 11.56
CA THR A 36 -7.85 7.56 11.48
C THR A 36 -8.17 7.16 10.05
N PHE A 37 -7.36 6.27 9.48
CA PHE A 37 -7.64 5.61 8.21
C PHE A 37 -7.42 4.11 8.40
N THR A 38 -8.50 3.35 8.37
CA THR A 38 -8.52 1.93 8.72
C THR A 38 -8.14 1.05 7.53
N MET A 39 -7.75 -0.21 7.83
CA MET A 39 -7.54 -1.22 6.79
C MET A 39 -8.80 -1.43 5.95
N GLU A 40 -9.99 -1.43 6.56
CA GLU A 40 -11.25 -1.59 5.86
C GLU A 40 -11.48 -0.45 4.85
N GLU A 41 -11.28 0.79 5.27
CA GLU A 41 -11.38 1.96 4.38
C GLU A 41 -10.36 1.91 3.25
N TYR A 42 -9.13 1.48 3.55
CA TYR A 42 -8.12 1.29 2.53
C TYR A 42 -8.54 0.24 1.49
N LEU A 43 -9.05 -0.91 1.93
CA LEU A 43 -9.50 -1.97 1.03
C LEU A 43 -10.70 -1.53 0.16
N GLN A 44 -11.61 -0.73 0.71
CA GLN A 44 -12.80 -0.26 0.00
C GLN A 44 -12.51 0.90 -0.97
N ARG A 45 -11.60 1.80 -0.62
CA ARG A 45 -11.44 3.10 -1.31
C ARG A 45 -10.04 3.37 -1.83
N GLY A 46 -9.03 2.74 -1.25
CA GLY A 46 -7.62 3.01 -1.55
C GLY A 46 -6.98 2.05 -2.56
N ILE A 47 -7.56 0.87 -2.77
CA ILE A 47 -7.03 -0.11 -3.74
C ILE A 47 -7.15 0.42 -5.17
N GLY A 48 -6.08 0.27 -5.94
CA GLY A 48 -5.98 0.77 -7.32
C GLY A 48 -5.70 2.26 -7.45
N LEU A 49 -5.75 3.02 -6.35
CA LEU A 49 -5.36 4.43 -6.37
C LEU A 49 -3.85 4.60 -6.20
N SER A 50 -3.29 5.59 -6.90
CA SER A 50 -1.93 6.03 -6.67
C SER A 50 -1.80 6.67 -5.28
N ARG A 51 -0.57 6.70 -4.74
CA ARG A 51 -0.30 7.30 -3.43
C ARG A 51 -0.75 8.76 -3.29
N PRO A 52 -0.49 9.65 -4.27
CA PRO A 52 -1.05 11.01 -4.26
C PRO A 52 -2.57 11.02 -4.11
N GLN A 53 -3.27 10.16 -4.86
CA GLN A 53 -4.72 10.08 -4.82
C GLN A 53 -5.24 9.60 -3.46
N VAL A 54 -4.59 8.60 -2.84
CA VAL A 54 -4.97 8.17 -1.48
C VAL A 54 -4.76 9.29 -0.46
N ILE A 55 -3.63 9.98 -0.51
CA ILE A 55 -3.33 11.10 0.39
C ILE A 55 -4.37 12.22 0.20
N GLN A 56 -4.65 12.61 -1.04
CA GLN A 56 -5.65 13.64 -1.33
C GLN A 56 -7.08 13.21 -0.93
N MET A 57 -7.42 11.92 -1.12
CA MET A 57 -8.71 11.37 -0.71
C MET A 57 -8.92 11.46 0.81
N VAL A 58 -7.86 11.24 1.60
CA VAL A 58 -7.93 11.21 3.07
C VAL A 58 -7.75 12.60 3.68
N MET A 59 -6.81 13.39 3.14
CA MET A 59 -6.39 14.68 3.73
C MET A 59 -6.97 15.90 3.01
N GLY A 60 -7.60 15.71 1.86
CA GLY A 60 -8.08 16.77 0.98
C GLY A 60 -7.03 17.29 -0.01
N GLU A 61 -7.46 18.16 -0.93
CA GLU A 61 -6.63 18.68 -2.03
C GLU A 61 -5.71 19.85 -1.63
N HIS A 62 -5.93 20.45 -0.44
CA HIS A 62 -5.27 21.69 -0.01
C HIS A 62 -4.15 21.45 1.02
N LEU A 63 -3.30 20.46 0.77
CA LEU A 63 -2.09 20.24 1.56
C LEU A 63 -0.98 21.20 1.14
N SER A 64 -0.18 21.68 2.09
CA SER A 64 1.08 22.31 1.76
C SER A 64 2.02 21.29 1.09
N VAL A 65 2.91 21.79 0.22
CA VAL A 65 3.90 20.95 -0.48
C VAL A 65 4.75 20.17 0.51
N ASP A 66 5.14 20.80 1.62
CA ASP A 66 5.97 20.16 2.67
C ASP A 66 5.23 18.99 3.33
N THR A 67 3.97 19.19 3.74
CA THR A 67 3.16 18.13 4.35
C THR A 67 2.91 17.00 3.37
N PHE A 68 2.57 17.33 2.12
CA PHE A 68 2.34 16.32 1.08
C PHE A 68 3.60 15.48 0.82
N THR A 69 4.75 16.13 0.68
CA THR A 69 6.05 15.47 0.47
C THR A 69 6.41 14.58 1.67
N HIS A 70 6.24 15.09 2.89
CA HIS A 70 6.49 14.33 4.11
C HIS A 70 5.62 13.06 4.17
N LEU A 71 4.33 13.16 3.86
CA LEU A 71 3.42 12.00 3.84
C LEU A 71 3.79 10.98 2.76
N MET A 72 4.25 11.46 1.59
CA MET A 72 4.70 10.59 0.49
C MET A 72 5.93 9.76 0.90
N GLU A 73 6.86 10.36 1.64
CA GLU A 73 8.10 9.73 2.14
C GLU A 73 7.83 8.79 3.32
N GLU A 74 7.07 9.24 4.31
CA GLU A 74 6.77 8.45 5.51
C GLU A 74 6.03 7.16 5.17
N LYS A 75 5.09 7.21 4.21
CA LYS A 75 4.42 5.99 3.76
C LYS A 75 5.40 4.97 3.19
N VAL A 76 6.44 5.39 2.46
CA VAL A 76 7.45 4.48 1.91
C VAL A 76 8.20 3.81 3.04
N ARG A 77 8.65 4.60 4.00
CA ARG A 77 9.36 4.11 5.17
C ARG A 77 8.56 3.03 5.91
N PHE A 78 7.27 3.25 6.14
CA PHE A 78 6.42 2.25 6.78
C PHE A 78 6.26 0.97 5.94
N VAL A 79 6.12 1.06 4.62
CA VAL A 79 6.07 -0.15 3.78
C VAL A 79 7.38 -0.93 3.87
N SER A 80 8.52 -0.25 3.89
CA SER A 80 9.84 -0.90 3.99
C SER A 80 10.07 -1.59 5.33
N THR A 81 9.52 -1.08 6.43
CA THR A 81 9.63 -1.70 7.76
C THR A 81 8.56 -2.76 8.02
N TYR A 82 7.51 -2.82 7.20
CA TYR A 82 6.41 -3.76 7.40
C TYR A 82 6.87 -5.22 7.53
N PRO A 83 7.79 -5.76 6.70
CA PRO A 83 8.26 -7.14 6.82
C PRO A 83 8.93 -7.47 8.16
N GLU A 84 9.52 -6.48 8.84
CA GLU A 84 10.14 -6.65 10.15
C GLU A 84 9.08 -6.72 11.26
N GLU A 85 7.98 -5.99 11.09
CA GLU A 85 6.85 -5.93 12.02
C GLU A 85 5.87 -7.09 11.80
N GLN A 86 5.63 -7.47 10.54
CA GLN A 86 4.60 -8.39 10.08
C GLN A 86 5.03 -9.08 8.78
N ALA A 87 4.91 -10.41 8.73
CA ALA A 87 5.15 -11.15 7.49
C ALA A 87 4.10 -10.75 6.43
N VAL A 88 4.55 -10.48 5.19
CA VAL A 88 3.65 -10.26 4.05
C VAL A 88 3.14 -11.62 3.56
N PRO A 89 1.82 -11.89 3.57
CA PRO A 89 1.28 -13.15 3.09
C PRO A 89 1.51 -13.29 1.58
N THR A 90 1.72 -14.52 1.12
CA THR A 90 1.71 -14.83 -0.32
C THR A 90 0.29 -15.06 -0.83
N VAL A 91 0.09 -14.83 -2.13
CA VAL A 91 -1.18 -15.18 -2.77
C VAL A 91 -1.31 -16.72 -2.81
N PRO A 92 -2.48 -17.30 -2.48
CA PRO A 92 -2.70 -18.75 -2.60
C PRO A 92 -2.44 -19.22 -4.04
N GLY A 93 -1.64 -20.27 -4.24
CA GLY A 93 -1.26 -20.72 -5.58
C GLY A 93 0.05 -20.12 -6.12
N ALA A 94 0.68 -19.19 -5.41
CA ALA A 94 1.88 -18.49 -5.92
C ALA A 94 3.18 -19.34 -5.84
N TYR A 95 3.20 -20.43 -5.09
CA TYR A 95 4.37 -21.31 -4.94
C TYR A 95 4.23 -22.65 -5.69
N GLU A 96 3.05 -22.94 -6.23
CA GLU A 96 2.68 -24.15 -6.95
C GLU A 96 3.04 -24.10 -8.44
#